data_AF-A0A327J236-F1
#
_entry.id   AF-A0A327J236-F1
#
_cell.length_a   1.000
_cell.length_b   1.000
_cell.length_c   1.000
_cell.angle_alpha   90.00
_cell.angle_beta   90.00
_cell.angle_gamma   90.00
#
_symmetry.space_group_name_H-M   'P 1'
#
loop_
_entity.id
_entity.type
_entity.pdbx_description
1 polymer ?
#
loop_
_entity_poly.entity_id
_entity_poly.type
_entity_poly.pdbx_seq_one_letter_code
_entity_poly.pdbx_strand_id
1 'polypeptide(L)'
;MGLAERFKNRLDNRDIFTKTNIEKQFKEQDIEFISKPITHETNIQQKEIHLGLKSEPIIELSTDIKSNKFEDLEDEIINKIRKTPYWEDFSTNQKEKMISSYFDARIQKNKYSKIVYSENDKIQFVENILTLSNNR
;
A
#
# COMPACT_ATOMS: atom_id res chain seq x y z
N MET A 1 -18.35 -24.99 -24.18
CA MET A 1 -18.27 -23.52 -24.24
C MET A 1 -16.85 -23.09 -23.91
N GLY A 2 -16.17 -22.48 -24.90
CA GLY A 2 -14.78 -22.05 -24.79
C GLY A 2 -14.60 -20.89 -23.79
N LEU A 3 -13.37 -20.67 -23.34
CA LEU A 3 -13.04 -19.54 -22.44
C LEU A 3 -13.51 -18.20 -23.02
N ALA A 4 -13.33 -17.97 -24.33
CA ALA A 4 -13.78 -16.76 -25.01
C ALA A 4 -15.32 -16.56 -24.98
N GLU A 5 -16.10 -17.64 -25.12
CA GLU A 5 -17.57 -17.57 -25.03
C GLU A 5 -18.05 -17.18 -23.63
N ARG A 6 -17.29 -17.55 -22.58
CA ARG A 6 -17.61 -17.18 -21.20
C ARG A 6 -17.45 -15.68 -20.93
N PHE A 7 -16.53 -15.01 -21.64
CA PHE A 7 -16.31 -13.57 -21.50
C PHE A 7 -17.35 -12.73 -22.27
N LYS A 8 -17.80 -13.21 -23.43
CA LYS A 8 -18.80 -12.51 -24.26
C LYS A 8 -20.11 -12.25 -23.51
N ASN A 9 -20.62 -13.28 -22.81
CA ASN A 9 -21.84 -13.16 -21.99
C ASN A 9 -21.70 -12.20 -20.79
N ARG A 10 -20.49 -11.91 -20.31
CA ARG A 10 -20.29 -10.93 -19.21
C ARG A 10 -20.25 -9.49 -19.71
N LEU A 11 -19.85 -9.27 -20.96
CA LEU A 11 -19.77 -7.94 -21.58
C LEU A 11 -21.16 -7.45 -22.01
N ASP A 12 -21.97 -8.32 -22.62
CA ASP A 12 -23.30 -7.95 -23.13
C ASP A 12 -24.28 -7.53 -22.02
N ASN A 13 -24.03 -7.91 -20.77
CA ASN A 13 -24.92 -7.67 -19.62
C ASN A 13 -24.49 -6.51 -18.70
N ARG A 14 -23.41 -5.79 -19.01
CA ARG A 14 -22.95 -4.66 -18.18
C ARG A 14 -22.92 -3.37 -19.00
N ASP A 15 -23.92 -2.52 -18.79
CA ASP A 15 -23.89 -1.15 -19.26
C ASP A 15 -23.02 -0.28 -18.33
N ILE A 16 -21.77 -0.11 -18.72
CA ILE A 16 -20.76 0.68 -17.99
C ILE A 16 -21.02 2.19 -18.04
N PHE A 17 -21.98 2.66 -18.84
CA PHE A 17 -22.35 4.08 -18.92
C PHE A 17 -23.53 4.42 -18.01
N THR A 18 -24.19 3.41 -17.42
CA THR A 18 -25.19 3.64 -16.38
C THR A 18 -24.50 3.91 -15.05
N LYS A 19 -24.84 5.06 -14.45
CA LYS A 19 -24.26 5.46 -13.16
C LYS A 19 -24.54 4.39 -12.11
N THR A 20 -23.47 3.86 -11.54
CA THR A 20 -23.56 2.81 -10.52
C THR A 20 -24.21 3.35 -9.24
N ASN A 21 -24.71 2.46 -8.37
CA ASN A 21 -25.26 2.85 -7.06
C ASN A 21 -24.25 3.65 -6.22
N ILE A 22 -22.96 3.40 -6.42
CA ILE A 22 -21.85 4.08 -5.78
C ILE A 22 -21.79 5.56 -6.19
N GLU A 23 -21.97 5.86 -7.49
CA GLU A 23 -22.01 7.25 -7.98
C GLU A 23 -23.23 8.04 -7.46
N LYS A 24 -24.35 7.36 -7.19
CA LYS A 24 -25.52 7.99 -6.56
C LYS A 24 -25.28 8.28 -5.08
N GLN A 25 -24.71 7.32 -4.36
CA GLN A 25 -24.41 7.45 -2.92
C GLN A 25 -23.37 8.56 -2.66
N PHE A 26 -22.37 8.73 -3.52
CA PHE A 26 -21.38 9.79 -3.36
C PHE A 26 -21.93 11.19 -3.67
N LYS A 27 -22.88 11.31 -4.61
CA LYS A 27 -23.60 12.58 -4.86
C LYS A 27 -24.42 13.04 -3.66
N GLU A 28 -25.02 12.13 -2.90
CA GLU A 28 -25.74 12.47 -1.67
C GLU A 28 -24.81 12.98 -0.56
N GLN A 29 -23.52 12.65 -0.65
CA GLN A 29 -22.48 13.06 0.30
C GLN A 29 -21.65 14.26 -0.19
N ASP A 30 -22.04 14.90 -1.29
CA ASP A 30 -21.30 16.03 -1.91
C ASP A 30 -19.85 15.65 -2.31
N ILE A 31 -19.61 14.37 -2.60
CA ILE A 31 -18.31 13.84 -3.00
C ILE A 31 -18.30 13.68 -4.53
N GLU A 32 -17.36 14.36 -5.19
CA GLU A 32 -17.15 14.26 -6.64
C GLU A 32 -15.84 13.52 -6.98
N PHE A 33 -15.86 12.75 -8.07
CA PHE A 33 -14.66 12.10 -8.58
C PHE A 33 -13.73 13.14 -9.22
N ILE A 34 -12.53 13.30 -8.64
CA ILE A 34 -11.41 14.10 -9.17
C ILE A 34 -10.81 13.45 -10.43
N SER A 35 -11.57 13.46 -11.51
CA SER A 35 -11.18 12.82 -12.79
C SER A 35 -10.12 13.59 -13.59
N LYS A 36 -9.76 14.81 -13.18
CA LYS A 36 -8.73 15.62 -13.85
C LYS A 36 -7.88 16.37 -12.81
N PRO A 37 -6.55 16.48 -13.02
CA PRO A 37 -5.74 17.38 -12.22
C PRO A 37 -6.26 18.82 -12.41
N ILE A 38 -6.42 19.53 -11.30
CA ILE A 38 -6.89 20.90 -11.27
C ILE A 38 -5.78 21.77 -11.90
N THR A 39 -6.00 22.31 -13.09
CA THR A 39 -5.02 23.13 -13.82
C THR A 39 -5.08 24.62 -13.49
N HIS A 40 -5.92 25.03 -12.55
CA HIS A 40 -6.07 26.43 -12.14
C HIS A 40 -6.03 26.56 -10.62
N GLU A 41 -5.31 27.56 -10.12
CA GLU A 41 -5.25 27.90 -8.69
C GLU A 41 -6.65 28.25 -8.18
N THR A 42 -7.32 27.29 -7.56
CA THR A 42 -8.53 27.54 -6.80
C THR A 42 -8.11 28.04 -5.42
N ASN A 43 -8.40 29.31 -5.11
CA ASN A 43 -8.33 29.84 -3.76
C ASN A 43 -9.39 29.14 -2.90
N ILE A 44 -8.98 28.06 -2.23
CA ILE A 44 -9.81 27.36 -1.26
C ILE A 44 -9.82 28.22 0.00
N GLN A 45 -10.85 29.05 0.16
CA GLN A 45 -11.08 29.70 1.44
C GLN A 45 -11.34 28.62 2.49
N GLN A 46 -10.48 28.56 3.50
CA GLN A 46 -10.65 27.68 4.65
C GLN A 46 -11.95 28.06 5.35
N LYS A 47 -12.94 27.16 5.32
CA LYS A 47 -14.17 27.30 6.08
C LYS A 47 -13.82 27.25 7.57
N GLU A 48 -14.26 28.25 8.34
CA GLU A 48 -14.05 28.33 9.77
C GLU A 48 -14.52 27.05 10.48
N ILE A 49 -13.63 26.46 11.27
CA ILE A 49 -13.85 25.21 11.97
C ILE A 49 -14.66 25.54 13.24
N HIS A 50 -15.95 25.18 13.26
CA HIS A 50 -16.71 25.16 14.51
C HIS A 50 -16.06 24.16 15.47
N LEU A 51 -15.44 24.67 16.54
CA LEU A 51 -14.94 23.87 17.65
C LEU A 51 -16.10 23.07 18.25
N GLY A 52 -16.08 21.75 18.08
CA GLY A 52 -17.14 20.95 18.67
C GLY A 52 -17.16 19.46 18.38
N LEU A 53 -16.05 18.79 18.08
CA LEU A 53 -15.93 17.33 18.26
C LEU A 53 -14.45 16.95 18.31
N LYS A 54 -14.09 16.11 19.28
CA LYS A 54 -12.72 15.72 19.62
C LYS A 54 -12.02 15.14 18.38
N SER A 55 -11.05 15.87 17.85
CA SER A 55 -10.11 15.35 16.87
C SER A 55 -9.29 14.25 17.53
N GLU A 56 -9.40 13.03 17.04
CA GLU A 56 -8.40 11.99 17.30
C GLU A 56 -7.03 12.56 16.88
N PRO A 57 -5.95 12.32 17.65
CA PRO A 57 -4.65 12.86 17.32
C PRO A 57 -4.22 12.29 15.97
N ILE A 58 -3.95 13.19 15.02
CA ILE A 58 -3.18 12.86 13.83
C ILE A 58 -1.87 12.27 14.35
N ILE A 59 -1.66 10.97 14.12
CA ILE A 59 -0.36 10.35 14.34
C ILE A 59 0.55 10.98 13.29
N GLU A 60 1.24 12.04 13.70
CA GLU A 60 2.33 12.63 12.96
C GLU A 60 3.35 11.51 12.74
N LEU A 61 3.38 10.98 11.51
CA LEU A 61 4.37 10.01 11.10
C LEU A 61 5.70 10.76 11.08
N SER A 62 6.37 10.77 12.23
CA SER A 62 7.72 11.28 12.39
C SER A 62 8.59 10.53 11.40
N THR A 63 8.85 11.17 10.25
CA THR A 63 9.88 10.75 9.32
C THR A 63 11.22 11.16 9.92
N ASP A 64 11.55 10.55 11.05
CA ASP A 64 12.94 10.39 11.43
C ASP A 64 13.58 9.61 10.29
N ILE A 65 14.27 10.31 9.39
CA ILE A 65 15.15 9.72 8.39
C ILE A 65 16.34 9.15 9.18
N LYS A 66 16.09 8.07 9.93
CA LYS A 66 17.12 7.14 10.35
C LYS A 66 17.60 6.53 9.05
N SER A 67 18.83 6.82 8.64
CA SER A 67 19.51 6.08 7.59
C SER A 67 19.37 4.60 7.94
N ASN A 68 18.47 3.90 7.26
CA ASN A 68 18.09 2.57 7.69
C ASN A 68 19.24 1.67 7.26
N LYS A 69 19.90 1.01 8.21
CA LYS A 69 21.09 0.17 7.94
C LYS A 69 20.83 -0.94 6.92
N PHE A 70 19.56 -1.20 6.60
CA PHE A 70 19.11 -2.19 5.65
C PHE A 70 18.40 -1.60 4.41
N GLU A 71 18.42 -0.29 4.16
CA GLU A 71 17.66 0.36 3.08
C GLU A 71 17.80 -0.36 1.73
N ASP A 72 19.04 -0.65 1.31
CA ASP A 72 19.32 -1.45 0.10
C ASP A 72 18.63 -2.83 0.09
N LEU A 73 18.58 -3.48 1.26
CA LEU A 73 17.97 -4.80 1.42
C LEU A 73 16.44 -4.68 1.44
N GLU A 74 15.90 -3.60 2.02
CA GLU A 74 14.46 -3.30 2.02
C GLU A 74 13.96 -3.17 0.59
N ASP A 75 14.64 -2.36 -0.21
CA ASP A 75 14.33 -2.18 -1.63
C ASP A 75 14.43 -3.49 -2.42
N GLU A 76 15.45 -4.31 -2.17
CA GLU A 76 15.61 -5.60 -2.82
C GLU A 76 14.43 -6.53 -2.51
N ILE A 77 14.03 -6.62 -1.24
CA ILE A 77 12.92 -7.47 -0.81
C ILE A 77 11.60 -6.96 -1.34
N ILE A 78 11.31 -5.66 -1.23
CA ILE A 78 10.08 -5.05 -1.74
C ILE A 78 9.96 -5.29 -3.24
N ASN A 79 11.03 -5.09 -4.00
CA ASN A 79 11.04 -5.36 -5.44
C ASN A 79 10.78 -6.83 -5.77
N LYS A 80 11.26 -7.76 -4.93
CA LYS A 80 11.00 -9.19 -5.09
C LYS A 80 9.55 -9.54 -4.75
N ILE A 81 9.00 -8.97 -3.69
CA ILE A 81 7.59 -9.12 -3.31
C ILE A 81 6.67 -8.63 -4.42
N ARG A 82 6.92 -7.43 -4.96
CA ARG A 82 6.12 -6.87 -6.07
C ARG A 82 6.09 -7.74 -7.32
N LYS A 83 7.13 -8.54 -7.54
CA LYS A 83 7.26 -9.51 -8.64
C LYS A 83 6.72 -10.90 -8.30
N THR A 84 6.36 -11.16 -7.05
CA THR A 84 5.87 -12.46 -6.59
C THR A 84 4.38 -12.58 -6.91
N PRO A 85 3.97 -13.53 -7.77
CA PRO A 85 2.56 -13.76 -8.06
C PRO A 85 1.81 -14.18 -6.79
N TYR A 86 0.55 -13.78 -6.68
CA TYR A 86 -0.34 -14.18 -5.56
C TYR A 86 0.22 -13.79 -4.18
N TRP A 87 1.07 -12.76 -4.10
CA TRP A 87 1.62 -12.30 -2.82
C TRP A 87 0.52 -12.04 -1.78
N GLU A 88 -0.59 -11.44 -2.21
CA GLU A 88 -1.71 -11.10 -1.34
C GLU A 88 -2.51 -12.30 -0.83
N ASP A 89 -2.39 -13.45 -1.50
CA ASP A 89 -3.12 -14.65 -1.11
C ASP A 89 -2.41 -15.41 0.04
N PHE A 90 -1.16 -15.06 0.35
CA PHE A 90 -0.44 -15.64 1.49
C PHE A 90 -0.92 -15.04 2.81
N SER A 91 -1.08 -15.91 3.82
CA SER A 91 -1.34 -15.49 5.19
C SER A 91 -0.19 -14.64 5.76
N THR A 92 -0.48 -13.79 6.74
CA THR A 92 0.53 -12.92 7.37
C THR A 92 1.72 -13.72 7.91
N ASN A 93 1.48 -14.85 8.57
CA ASN A 93 2.53 -15.74 9.09
C ASN A 93 3.42 -16.31 7.97
N GLN A 94 2.84 -16.63 6.81
CA GLN A 94 3.61 -17.09 5.64
C GLN A 94 4.46 -15.95 5.08
N LYS A 95 3.88 -14.74 4.92
CA LYS A 95 4.59 -13.55 4.47
C LYS A 95 5.78 -13.24 5.39
N GLU A 96 5.57 -13.23 6.71
CA GLU A 96 6.60 -13.04 7.74
C GLU A 96 7.75 -14.06 7.60
N LYS A 97 7.44 -15.35 7.51
CA LYS A 97 8.44 -16.41 7.34
C LYS A 97 9.25 -16.26 6.06
N MET A 98 8.60 -15.88 4.96
CA MET A 98 9.27 -15.68 3.67
C MET A 98 10.21 -14.47 3.72
N ILE A 99 9.80 -13.37 4.35
CA ILE A 99 10.66 -12.18 4.51
C ILE A 99 11.83 -12.50 5.45
N SER A 100 11.56 -13.10 6.61
CA SER A 100 12.56 -13.46 7.63
C SER A 100 13.62 -14.41 7.07
N SER A 101 13.20 -15.48 6.39
CA SER A 101 14.14 -16.42 5.75
C SER A 101 14.99 -15.76 4.65
N TYR A 102 14.41 -14.82 3.90
CA TYR A 102 15.15 -14.09 2.88
C TYR A 102 16.16 -13.13 3.50
N PHE A 103 15.78 -12.43 4.58
CA PHE A 103 16.68 -11.58 5.35
C PHE A 103 17.89 -12.38 5.85
N ASP A 104 17.66 -13.52 6.50
CA ASP A 104 18.73 -14.39 7.01
C ASP A 104 19.65 -14.89 5.89
N ALA A 105 19.10 -15.29 4.74
CA ALA A 105 19.91 -15.73 3.60
C ALA A 105 20.73 -14.59 2.97
N ARG A 106 20.26 -13.35 3.07
CA ARG A 106 20.91 -12.19 2.46
C ARG A 106 21.93 -11.53 3.37
N ILE A 107 21.67 -11.46 4.67
CA ILE A 107 22.57 -10.83 5.64
C ILE A 107 23.92 -11.57 5.72
N GLN A 108 23.91 -12.89 5.48
CA GLN A 108 25.10 -13.73 5.42
C GLN A 108 25.96 -13.51 4.16
N LYS A 109 25.47 -12.76 3.16
CA LYS A 109 26.27 -12.45 1.95
C LYS A 109 27.25 -11.32 2.22
N ASN A 110 28.40 -11.35 1.54
CA ASN A 110 29.50 -10.38 1.69
C ASN A 110 29.10 -8.90 1.66
N LYS A 111 27.98 -8.55 0.99
CA LYS A 111 27.47 -7.17 0.94
C LYS A 111 27.04 -6.65 2.32
N TYR A 112 26.46 -7.51 3.14
CA TYR A 112 25.85 -7.14 4.43
C TYR A 112 26.54 -7.80 5.64
N SER A 113 27.58 -8.61 5.42
CA SER A 113 28.27 -9.36 6.47
C SER A 113 28.91 -8.51 7.58
N LYS A 114 29.13 -7.22 7.32
CA LYS A 114 29.68 -6.27 8.29
C LYS A 114 28.60 -5.58 9.15
N ILE A 115 27.32 -5.77 8.83
CA ILE A 115 26.23 -5.11 9.52
C ILE A 115 25.94 -5.86 10.81
N VAL A 116 26.09 -5.16 11.94
CA VAL A 116 25.68 -5.66 13.24
C VAL A 116 24.19 -5.38 13.44
N TYR A 117 23.44 -6.41 13.81
CA TYR A 117 22.02 -6.31 14.07
C TYR A 117 21.61 -7.15 15.27
N SER A 118 20.56 -6.68 15.94
CA SER A 118 19.88 -7.39 17.02
C SER A 118 18.63 -8.10 16.51
N GLU A 119 18.10 -9.05 17.27
CA GLU A 119 16.84 -9.71 16.92
C GLU A 119 15.67 -8.70 16.82
N ASN A 120 15.69 -7.65 17.65
CA ASN A 120 14.69 -6.58 17.58
C ASN A 120 14.75 -5.82 16.24
N ASP A 121 15.95 -5.59 15.71
CA ASP A 121 16.12 -4.96 14.41
C ASP A 121 15.52 -5.80 13.28
N LYS A 122 15.67 -7.12 13.37
CA LYS A 122 15.08 -8.06 12.41
C LYS A 122 13.56 -8.04 12.48
N ILE A 123 12.99 -8.03 13.68
CA ILE A 123 11.53 -7.94 13.87
C ILE A 123 10.99 -6.64 13.25
N GLN A 124 11.60 -5.50 13.58
CA GLN A 124 11.18 -4.21 13.01
C GLN A 124 11.35 -4.17 11.48
N PHE A 125 12.43 -4.75 10.96
CA PHE A 125 12.63 -4.88 9.52
C PHE A 125 11.49 -5.67 8.86
N VAL A 126 11.11 -6.82 9.42
CA VAL A 126 10.02 -7.64 8.85
C VAL A 126 8.70 -6.89 8.89
N GLU A 127 8.38 -6.22 9.99
CA GLU A 127 7.17 -5.39 10.13
C GLU A 127 7.15 -4.23 9.12
N ASN A 128 8.28 -3.54 8.95
CA ASN A 128 8.42 -2.48 7.96
C ASN A 128 8.19 -2.99 6.54
N ILE A 129 8.77 -4.14 6.17
CA ILE A 129 8.55 -4.72 4.84
C ILE A 129 7.09 -5.12 4.63
N LEU A 130 6.44 -5.70 5.63
CA LEU A 130 5.03 -6.06 5.52
C LEU A 130 4.15 -4.84 5.27
N THR A 131 4.35 -3.77 6.03
CA THR A 131 3.60 -2.52 5.88
C THR A 131 3.86 -1.87 4.52
N LEU A 132 5.12 -1.78 4.09
CA LEU A 132 5.51 -1.22 2.79
C LEU A 132 5.04 -2.06 1.61
N SER A 133 4.98 -3.39 1.76
CA SER A 133 4.55 -4.28 0.68
C SER A 133 3.06 -4.21 0.37
N ASN A 134 2.24 -3.83 1.35
CA ASN A 134 0.78 -3.71 1.20
C ASN A 134 0.36 -2.36 0.56
N ASN A 135 1.25 -1.36 0.54
CA ASN A 135 1.00 -0.08 -0.11
C ASN A 135 1.35 -0.19 -1.60
N ARG A 136 0.35 -0.51 -2.43
CA ARG A 136 0.48 -0.68 -3.88
C ARG A 136 -0.10 0.48 -4.65
#